data_AF-A0A3N5TBB3-F1
#
_entry.id   AF-A0A3N5TBB3-F1
#
_cell.length_a   1.000
_cell.length_b   1.000
_cell.length_c   1.000
_cell.angle_alpha   90.00
_cell.angle_beta   90.00
_cell.angle_gamma   90.00
#
_symmetry.space_group_name_H-M   'P 1'
#
loop_
_entity.id
_entity.type
_entity.pdbx_description
1 polymer ?
#
loop_
_entity_poly.entity_id
_entity_poly.type
_entity_poly.pdbx_seq_one_letter_code
_entity_poly.pdbx_strand_id
1 'polypeptide(L)' 'MISKLIVAYDGSKQSEKAYKLALDMSSKYSVPMIVLSVARPPEPPVAVELTAVLDRATEYFEEH' A
#
# COMPACT_ATOMS: atom_id res chain seq x y z
N MET A 1 -24.23 14.31 -7.11
CA MET A 1 -24.85 13.16 -6.41
C MET A 1 -23.73 12.24 -5.95
N ILE A 2 -23.67 11.87 -4.68
CA ILE A 2 -22.68 10.89 -4.18
C ILE A 2 -23.19 9.51 -4.60
N SER A 3 -22.33 8.68 -5.20
CA SER A 3 -22.69 7.35 -5.71
C SER A 3 -21.88 6.21 -5.08
N LYS A 4 -20.81 6.54 -4.33
CA LYS A 4 -19.93 5.59 -3.65
C LYS A 4 -19.13 6.32 -2.56
N LEU A 5 -18.89 5.65 -1.44
CA LEU A 5 -17.99 6.10 -0.38
C LEU A 5 -16.75 5.20 -0.31
N ILE A 6 -15.58 5.80 -0.08
CA ILE A 6 -14.31 5.10 0.15
C ILE A 6 -13.74 5.60 1.47
N VAL A 7 -13.34 4.69 2.34
CA VAL A 7 -12.79 5.00 3.67
C VAL A 7 -11.47 4.29 3.87
N ALA A 8 -10.44 5.07 4.19
CA ALA A 8 -9.16 4.54 4.64
C ALA A 8 -9.26 4.09 6.11
N TYR A 9 -8.76 2.89 6.40
CA TYR A 9 -8.75 2.28 7.72
C TYR A 9 -7.37 1.71 8.05
N ASP A 10 -6.69 2.32 9.01
CA ASP A 10 -5.36 1.94 9.48
C ASP A 10 -5.35 1.34 10.90
N GLY A 11 -6.54 1.12 11.49
CA GLY A 11 -6.70 0.61 12.86
C GLY A 11 -6.53 1.66 13.97
N SER A 12 -6.22 2.91 13.63
CA SER A 12 -6.18 4.01 14.61
C SER A 12 -7.58 4.39 15.12
N LYS A 13 -7.63 5.05 16.29
CA LYS A 13 -8.90 5.60 16.81
C LYS A 13 -9.52 6.64 15.87
N GLN A 14 -8.70 7.32 15.08
CA GLN A 14 -9.11 8.32 14.11
C GLN A 14 -9.80 7.66 12.91
N SER A 15 -9.21 6.60 12.36
CA SER A 15 -9.83 5.88 11.25
C SER A 15 -11.10 5.14 11.68
N GLU A 16 -11.17 4.66 12.91
CA GLU A 16 -12.41 4.13 13.50
C GLU A 16 -13.55 5.16 13.54
N LYS A 17 -13.26 6.42 13.90
CA LYS A 17 -14.25 7.50 13.87
C LYS A 17 -14.69 7.83 12.45
N ALA A 18 -13.74 7.89 11.51
CA ALA A 18 -14.03 8.13 10.11
C ALA A 18 -14.90 7.01 9.50
N TYR A 19 -14.61 5.75 9.83
CA TYR A 19 -15.41 4.59 9.46
C TYR A 19 -16.86 4.72 9.94
N LYS A 20 -17.09 5.03 11.21
CA LYS A 20 -18.45 5.18 11.75
C LYS A 20 -19.24 6.29 11.08
N LEU A 21 -18.60 7.44 10.83
CA LEU A 21 -19.22 8.54 10.11
C LEU A 21 -19.62 8.14 8.69
N ALA A 22 -18.71 7.51 7.97
CA ALA A 22 -18.96 7.08 6.60
C ALA A 22 -20.01 5.96 6.52
N LEU A 23 -20.08 5.08 7.51
CA LEU A 23 -21.13 4.06 7.61
C LEU A 23 -22.52 4.70 7.72
N ASP A 24 -22.67 5.70 8.59
CA ASP A 24 -23.89 6.51 8.73
C ASP A 24 -24.24 7.23 7.41
N MET A 25 -23.25 7.81 6.73
CA MET A 25 -23.45 8.44 5.41
C MET A 25 -23.87 7.42 4.34
N SER A 26 -23.27 6.22 4.31
CA SER A 26 -23.58 5.19 3.31
C SER A 26 -25.03 4.75 3.40
N SER A 27 -25.55 4.62 4.62
CA SER A 27 -26.95 4.31 4.91
C SER A 27 -27.86 5.46 4.47
N LYS A 28 -27.55 6.70 4.86
CA LYS A 28 -28.33 7.90 4.52
C LYS A 28 -28.45 8.13 3.03
N TYR A 29 -27.38 7.88 2.28
CA TYR A 29 -27.37 8.07 0.82
C TYR A 29 -27.71 6.81 0.05
N SER A 30 -27.89 5.66 0.71
CA SER A 30 -28.10 4.35 0.07
C SER A 30 -27.05 4.04 -1.00
N VAL A 31 -25.78 4.33 -0.69
CA VAL A 31 -24.64 4.13 -1.60
C VAL A 31 -23.69 3.07 -1.07
N PRO A 32 -23.02 2.30 -1.96
CA PRO A 32 -22.01 1.35 -1.55
C PRO A 32 -20.83 2.05 -0.86
N MET A 33 -20.28 1.40 0.15
CA MET A 33 -19.08 1.83 0.88
C MET A 33 -17.97 0.79 0.72
N ILE A 34 -16.76 1.26 0.43
CA ILE A 34 -15.54 0.43 0.39
C ILE A 34 -14.63 0.89 1.53
N VAL A 35 -14.19 -0.06 2.35
CA VAL A 35 -13.17 0.15 3.38
C VAL A 35 -11.86 -0.44 2.88
N LEU A 36 -10.77 0.32 2.97
CA LEU A 36 -9.45 -0.13 2.53
C LEU A 36 -8.37 0.22 3.54
N SER A 37 -7.35 -0.62 3.63
CA SER A 37 -6.14 -0.37 4.40
C SER A 37 -4.94 -0.38 3.46
N VAL A 38 -3.97 0.49 3.70
CA VAL A 38 -2.73 0.54 2.93
C VAL A 38 -1.62 -0.04 3.79
N ALA A 39 -1.14 -1.22 3.42
CA ALA A 39 0.08 -1.77 3.99
C ALA A 39 1.29 -1.16 3.28
N ARG A 40 2.37 -0.92 4.02
CA ARG A 40 3.69 -0.62 3.47
C ARG A 40 4.62 -1.80 3.80
N PRO A 41 4.67 -2.83 2.93
CA PRO A 41 5.60 -3.94 3.12
C PRO A 41 7.04 -3.41 3.21
N PRO A 42 7.94 -4.11 3.91
CA PRO A 42 9.36 -3.81 3.83
C PRO A 42 9.83 -3.95 2.38
N GLU A 43 10.84 -3.17 2.01
CA GLU A 43 11.54 -3.38 0.73
C GLU A 43 12.08 -4.82 0.68
N PRO A 44 12.03 -5.49 -0.48
CA PRO A 44 12.67 -6.79 -0.64
C PRO A 44 14.14 -6.73 -0.23
N PRO A 45 14.67 -7.75 0.47
CA PRO A 45 16.08 -7.76 0.82
C PRO A 45 16.93 -7.73 -0.46
N VAL A 46 17.86 -6.78 -0.53
CA VAL A 46 18.82 -6.67 -1.63
C VAL A 46 20.15 -7.27 -1.18
N ALA A 47 20.65 -8.28 -1.91
CA ALA A 47 21.97 -8.85 -1.69
C ALA A 47 23.04 -8.00 -2.39
N VAL A 48 23.33 -6.80 -1.84
CA VAL A 48 24.27 -5.83 -2.44
C VAL A 48 25.64 -6.44 -2.73
N GLU A 49 26.13 -7.30 -1.83
CA GLU A 49 27.40 -8.03 -2.02
C GLU A 49 27.36 -8.95 -3.24
N LEU A 50 26.23 -9.65 -3.46
CA LEU A 50 26.08 -10.54 -4.61
C LEU A 50 26.05 -9.73 -5.91
N THR A 51 25.35 -8.59 -5.92
CA THR A 51 25.32 -7.68 -7.07
C THR A 51 26.74 -7.23 -7.43
N ALA A 52 27.53 -6.78 -6.46
CA ALA A 52 28.90 -6.34 -6.70
C ALA A 52 29.81 -7.47 -7.25
N VAL A 53 29.62 -8.71 -6.80
CA VAL A 53 30.34 -9.88 -7.35
C VAL A 53 29.95 -10.15 -8.80
N LEU A 54 28.66 -10.09 -9.12
CA LEU A 54 28.16 -10.29 -10.48
C LEU A 54 28.60 -9.18 -11.44
N ASP A 55 28.58 -7.93 -10.98
CA ASP A 55 29.02 -6.78 -11.77
C ASP A 55 30.51 -6.94 -12.14
N ARG A 56 31.37 -7.26 -11.16
CA ARG A 56 32.80 -7.52 -11.43
C ARG A 56 33.04 -8.71 -12.36
N ALA A 57 32.28 -9.79 -12.20
CA ALA A 57 32.40 -10.96 -13.06
C ALA A 57 32.00 -10.63 -14.51
N THR A 58 31.00 -9.77 -14.68
CA THR A 58 30.52 -9.29 -15.98
C THR A 58 31.56 -8.38 -16.63
N GLU A 59 32.05 -7.36 -15.91
CA GLU A 59 33.12 -6.46 -16.38
C GLU A 59 34.36 -7.24 -16.84
N TYR A 60 34.81 -8.22 -16.05
CA TYR A 60 35.95 -9.06 -16.40
C TYR A 60 35.74 -9.83 -17.73
N PHE A 61 34.55 -10.39 -17.93
CA PHE A 61 34.22 -11.16 -19.13
C PHE A 61 34.02 -10.29 -20.37
N GLU A 62 33.58 -9.05 -20.22
CA GLU A 62 33.41 -8.12 -21.36
C GLU A 62 34.73 -7.47 -21.78
N GLU A 63 35.68 -7.30 -20.85
CA GLU A 63 36.99 -6.70 -21.12
C GLU A 63 38.07 -7.70 -21.62
N HIS A 64 37.85 -9.01 -21.47
CA HIS A 64 38.82 -10.07 -21.83
C HIS A 64 38.22 -11.12 -22.77
#